data_AF-A0A1Q7RC42-F1
#
_entry.id   AF-A0A1Q7RC42-F1
#
_cell.length_a   1.000
_cell.length_b   1.000
_cell.length_c   1.000
_cell.angle_alpha   90.00
_cell.angle_beta   90.00
_cell.angle_gamma   90.00
#
_symmetry.space_group_name_H-M   'P 1'
#
loop_
_entity.id
_entity.type
_entity.pdbx_description
1 polymer ?
#
loop_
_entity_poly.entity_id
_entity_poly.type
_entity_poly.pdbx_seq_one_letter_code
_entity_poly.pdbx_strand_id
1 'polypeptide(L)'
;MPAGSSKIEPGVTPAQDIILSWETFKDAADQAGISRRYGGIHFEAADLIGRQFGKIVADQAWARAASLWGGGKNSGLIDSQD
;
A
#
# COMPACT_ATOMS: atom_id res chain seq x y z
N MET A 1 -14.09 -7.72 -11.57
CA MET A 1 -15.11 -7.87 -10.53
C MET A 1 -16.43 -8.18 -11.22
N PRO A 2 -16.97 -9.39 -11.07
CA PRO A 2 -18.25 -9.77 -11.69
C PRO A 2 -19.43 -8.95 -11.16
N ALA A 3 -20.48 -8.83 -11.96
CA ALA A 3 -21.75 -8.26 -11.55
C ALA A 3 -22.31 -8.97 -10.30
N GLY A 4 -22.88 -8.21 -9.37
CA GLY A 4 -23.48 -8.71 -8.12
C GLY A 4 -22.50 -9.34 -7.12
N SER A 5 -21.18 -9.24 -7.33
CA SER A 5 -20.19 -9.94 -6.50
C SER A 5 -19.87 -9.25 -5.16
N SER A 6 -20.50 -8.13 -4.82
CA SER A 6 -20.28 -7.43 -3.55
C SER A 6 -20.71 -8.29 -2.36
N LYS A 7 -19.92 -8.27 -1.29
CA LYS A 7 -20.30 -8.90 -0.01
C LYS A 7 -21.25 -8.04 0.82
N ILE A 8 -21.30 -6.73 0.56
CA ILE A 8 -22.15 -5.78 1.28
C ILE A 8 -23.54 -5.70 0.64
N GLU A 9 -23.60 -5.76 -0.70
CA GLU A 9 -24.85 -5.76 -1.48
C GLU A 9 -24.86 -6.92 -2.48
N PRO A 10 -25.01 -8.18 -2.01
CA PRO A 10 -24.92 -9.36 -2.88
C PRO A 10 -26.01 -9.40 -3.94
N GLY A 11 -25.65 -9.77 -5.17
CA GLY A 11 -26.58 -9.87 -6.30
C GLY A 11 -27.00 -8.54 -6.92
N VAL A 12 -26.59 -7.41 -6.32
CA VAL A 12 -26.97 -6.05 -6.77
C VAL A 12 -25.75 -5.27 -7.26
N THR A 13 -24.66 -5.28 -6.48
CA THR A 13 -23.48 -4.44 -6.75
C THR A 13 -22.26 -5.30 -7.09
N PRO A 14 -21.47 -4.95 -8.12
CA PRO A 14 -21.74 -3.93 -9.13
C PRO A 14 -22.85 -4.37 -10.11
N ALA A 15 -23.55 -3.41 -10.73
CA ALA A 15 -24.67 -3.71 -11.65
C ALA A 15 -24.23 -4.45 -12.93
N GLN A 16 -22.95 -4.35 -13.28
CA GLN A 16 -22.31 -5.03 -14.40
C GLN A 16 -20.87 -5.38 -14.03
N ASP A 17 -20.22 -6.21 -14.84
CA ASP A 17 -18.80 -6.51 -14.67
C ASP A 17 -17.95 -5.23 -14.73
N ILE A 18 -17.04 -5.10 -13.78
CA ILE A 18 -16.08 -3.99 -13.70
C ILE A 18 -14.66 -4.54 -13.79
N ILE A 19 -13.83 -3.93 -14.62
CA ILE A 19 -12.38 -4.15 -14.65
C ILE A 19 -11.72 -2.95 -13.98
N LEU A 20 -10.86 -3.20 -12.99
CA LEU A 20 -10.04 -2.17 -12.37
C LEU A 20 -8.66 -2.18 -13.02
N SER A 21 -8.16 -1.00 -13.37
CA SER A 21 -6.85 -0.81 -14.00
C SER A 21 -6.22 0.48 -13.49
N TRP A 22 -4.89 0.46 -13.40
CA TRP A 22 -4.08 1.60 -12.99
C TRP A 22 -2.85 1.68 -13.89
N GLU A 23 -2.42 2.89 -14.24
CA GLU A 23 -1.24 3.10 -15.08
C GLU A 23 0.06 2.86 -14.29
N THR A 24 0.06 3.19 -13.01
CA THR A 24 1.19 2.98 -12.12
C THR A 24 0.79 2.35 -10.79
N PHE A 25 1.76 1.76 -10.09
CA PHE A 25 1.57 1.32 -8.70
C PHE A 25 1.22 2.47 -7.75
N LYS A 26 1.64 3.69 -8.09
CA LYS A 26 1.27 4.89 -7.33
C LYS A 26 -0.23 5.16 -7.44
N ASP A 27 -0.80 5.09 -8.64
CA ASP A 27 -2.24 5.30 -8.84
C ASP A 27 -3.08 4.24 -8.11
N ALA A 28 -2.59 2.99 -8.10
CA ALA A 28 -3.21 1.92 -7.34
C ALA A 28 -3.16 2.17 -5.82
N ALA A 29 -2.00 2.58 -5.28
CA ALA A 29 -1.86 2.95 -3.87
C ALA A 29 -2.73 4.17 -3.52
N ASP A 30 -2.83 5.12 -4.44
CA ASP A 30 -3.63 6.31 -4.27
C ASP A 30 -5.14 5.99 -4.26
N GLN A 31 -5.62 5.09 -5.11
CA GLN A 31 -7.00 4.65 -5.04
C GLN A 31 -7.27 3.81 -3.77
N ALA A 32 -6.31 3.00 -3.32
CA ALA A 32 -6.43 2.24 -2.09
C ALA A 32 -6.62 3.14 -0.86
N GLY A 33 -5.90 4.26 -0.77
CA GLY A 33 -6.10 5.25 0.28
C GLY A 33 -7.49 5.90 0.23
N ILE A 34 -7.94 6.32 -0.97
CA ILE A 34 -9.28 6.92 -1.18
C ILE A 34 -10.38 5.93 -0.81
N SER A 35 -10.19 4.63 -1.05
CA SER A 35 -11.20 3.60 -0.75
C SER A 35 -11.62 3.61 0.73
N ARG A 36 -10.73 4.01 1.64
CA ARG A 36 -11.02 4.11 3.08
C ARG A 36 -11.93 5.29 3.40
N ARG A 37 -11.85 6.37 2.61
CA ARG A 37 -12.80 7.49 2.66
C ARG A 37 -14.16 7.07 2.14
N TYR A 38 -14.22 6.37 1.00
CA TYR A 38 -15.47 5.85 0.46
C TYR A 38 -16.15 4.84 1.39
N GLY A 39 -15.36 4.04 2.10
CA GLY A 39 -15.87 3.13 3.14
C GLY A 39 -16.30 3.83 4.44
N GLY A 40 -16.12 5.14 4.57
CA GLY A 40 -16.52 5.91 5.76
C GLY A 40 -15.68 5.66 7.01
N ILE A 41 -14.45 5.14 6.86
CA ILE A 41 -13.59 4.68 7.98
C ILE A 41 -12.28 5.46 8.13
N HIS A 42 -12.01 6.43 7.25
CA HIS A 42 -10.89 7.38 7.38
C HIS A 42 -11.31 8.78 6.92
N PHE A 43 -10.80 9.82 7.59
CA PHE A 43 -10.84 11.21 7.13
C PHE A 43 -9.68 11.51 6.17
N GLU A 44 -9.78 12.60 5.40
CA GLU A 44 -8.80 12.95 4.35
C GLU A 44 -7.36 13.06 4.85
N ALA A 45 -7.13 13.75 5.97
CA ALA A 45 -5.77 13.88 6.50
C ALA A 45 -5.17 12.52 6.89
N ALA A 46 -5.96 11.56 7.40
CA ALA A 46 -5.46 10.21 7.68
C ALA A 46 -5.07 9.45 6.40
N ASP A 47 -5.82 9.63 5.31
CA ASP A 47 -5.50 9.07 4.00
C ASP A 47 -4.19 9.66 3.45
N LEU A 48 -4.08 10.98 3.37
CA LEU A 48 -2.91 11.66 2.79
C LEU A 48 -1.62 11.40 3.58
N ILE A 49 -1.69 11.50 4.91
CA ILE A 49 -0.53 11.22 5.79
C ILE A 49 -0.14 9.75 5.69
N GLY A 50 -1.12 8.83 5.64
CA GLY A 50 -0.87 7.40 5.47
C GLY A 50 -0.08 7.08 4.20
N ARG A 51 -0.41 7.71 3.07
CA ARG A 51 0.34 7.55 1.81
C ARG A 51 1.77 8.06 1.91
N GLN A 52 1.94 9.25 2.48
CA GLN A 52 3.27 9.84 2.66
C GLN A 52 4.14 8.95 3.55
N PHE A 53 3.58 8.47 4.66
CA PHE A 53 4.27 7.57 5.57
C PHE A 53 4.61 6.22 4.91
N GLY A 54 3.68 5.67 4.13
CA GLY A 54 3.91 4.45 3.35
C GLY A 54 5.11 4.58 2.40
N LYS A 55 5.29 5.74 1.76
CA LYS A 55 6.47 6.01 0.92
C LYS A 55 7.78 5.97 1.72
N ILE A 56 7.79 6.58 2.91
CA ILE A 56 8.97 6.58 3.79
C ILE A 56 9.35 5.15 4.19
N VAL A 57 8.37 4.34 4.58
CA VAL A 57 8.59 2.93 4.93
C VAL A 57 9.09 2.13 3.72
N ALA A 58 8.53 2.37 2.53
CA ALA A 58 8.96 1.70 1.31
C ALA A 58 10.43 2.01 0.96
N ASP A 59 10.85 3.28 1.07
CA ASP A 59 12.23 3.70 0.80
C ASP A 59 13.21 2.98 1.77
N GLN A 60 12.85 2.84 3.05
CA GLN A 60 13.65 2.10 4.05
C GLN A 60 13.69 0.59 3.78
N ALA A 61 12.54 0.00 3.46
CA ALA A 61 12.42 -1.43 3.16
C ALA A 61 13.23 -1.79 1.91
N TRP A 62 13.18 -0.95 0.88
CA TRP A 62 13.98 -1.12 -0.32
C TRP A 62 15.48 -1.04 -0.03
N ALA A 63 15.93 -0.01 0.69
CA ALA A 63 17.32 0.14 1.07
C ALA A 63 17.84 -1.09 1.84
N ARG A 64 17.02 -1.61 2.77
CA ARG A 64 17.36 -2.83 3.51
C ARG A 64 17.44 -4.05 2.58
N ALA A 65 16.46 -4.25 1.71
CA ALA A 65 16.44 -5.38 0.77
C ALA A 65 17.67 -5.34 -0.16
N ALA A 66 17.97 -4.18 -0.75
CA ALA A 66 19.13 -3.97 -1.59
C ALA A 66 20.44 -4.29 -0.86
N SER A 67 20.56 -3.91 0.42
CA SER A 67 21.74 -4.23 1.25
C SER A 67 21.93 -5.74 1.44
N LEU A 68 20.85 -6.51 1.52
CA LEU A 68 20.89 -7.96 1.70
C LEU A 68 21.26 -8.66 0.40
N TRP A 69 20.71 -8.20 -0.73
CA TRP A 69 20.97 -8.78 -2.05
C TRP A 69 22.38 -8.49 -2.56
N GLY A 70 22.92 -7.30 -2.27
CA GLY A 70 24.26 -6.89 -2.70
C GLY A 70 25.42 -7.64 -2.02
N GLY A 71 25.17 -8.77 -1.35
CA GLY A 71 26.14 -9.47 -0.52
C GLY A 71 26.37 -8.71 0.77
N GLY A 72 25.38 -8.76 1.67
CA GLY A 72 25.41 -8.06 2.94
C GLY A 72 26.77 -8.16 3.60
N LYS A 73 27.52 -7.05 3.62
CA LYS A 73 28.54 -6.89 4.64
C LYS A 73 27.76 -6.87 5.94
N ASN A 74 27.80 -7.99 6.67
CA ASN A 74 27.72 -7.94 8.12
C ASN A 74 28.86 -7.02 8.56
N SER A 75 28.62 -5.70 8.57
CA SER A 75 29.38 -4.79 9.41
C SER A 75 29.08 -5.27 10.81
N GLY A 76 30.03 -6.01 11.36
CA GLY A 76 29.86 -6.71 12.62
C GLY A 76 29.21 -5.79 13.63
N LEU A 77 28.18 -6.31 14.29
CA LEU A 77 27.91 -5.94 15.67
C LEU A 77 29.07 -6.48 16.52
N ILE A 78 30.22 -5.85 16.35
CA ILE A 78 31.26 -5.69 17.36
C ILE A 78 31.85 -4.31 17.08
N ASP A 79 31.20 -3.29 17.62
CA ASP A 79 31.97 -2.25 18.28
C ASP A 79 31.42 -2.10 19.69
N SER A 80 32.07 -2.83 20.58
CA SER A 80 32.10 -2.53 22.00
C SER A 80 33.07 -1.38 22.20
N GLN A 81 32.59 -0.23 22.66
CA GLN A 81 33.15 0.48 23.82
C GLN A 81 32.33 1.75 24.15
N ASP A 82 32.20 1.95 25.46
CA ASP A 82 31.63 3.08 26.23
C ASP A 82 30.12 3.09 26.50
#